data_AF-A0A0G4EA23-F1
#
_entry.id   AF-A0A0G4EA23-F1
#
_cell.length_a   1.000
_cell.length_b   1.000
_cell.length_c   1.000
_cell.angle_alpha   90.00
_cell.angle_beta   90.00
_cell.angle_gamma   90.00
#
_symmetry.space_group_name_H-M   'P 1'
#
loop_
_entity.id
_entity.type
_entity.pdbx_description
1 polymer ?
#
loop_
_entity_poly.entity_id
_entity_poly.type
_entity_poly.pdbx_seq_one_letter_code
_entity_poly.pdbx_strand_id
1 'polypeptide(L)'
;MGGGGGDTLNSLFPGYRDKIWARLSPQIRQYLIRRDNAGFESSMHTLSVVQRQKYAAFFQYLADPLRPSYQYRKPVVDYKRQVTRGTYVQGRHLYKADGKGDRLDMSNPSNLWEPFTPQEQEQRRKNKALTFAVFFFVILSWPTFICHFARNDYFILCQAEGQHQHQQPEPEGEVEAEGDGEGEGEGDGSDERP
;
A
#
# COMPACT_ATOMS: atom_id res chain seq x y z
N MET A 1 26.13 0.95 -33.02
CA MET A 1 25.18 2.00 -33.46
C MET A 1 25.98 3.23 -33.87
N GLY A 2 26.56 3.18 -35.07
CA GLY A 2 27.19 4.34 -35.70
C GLY A 2 26.24 4.86 -36.77
N GLY A 3 26.02 6.16 -36.82
CA GLY A 3 25.11 6.73 -37.82
C GLY A 3 24.88 8.23 -37.73
N GLY A 4 25.84 9.02 -37.22
CA GLY A 4 25.71 10.48 -37.16
C GLY A 4 26.02 11.23 -38.47
N GLY A 5 26.41 10.53 -39.55
CA GLY A 5 26.87 11.16 -40.79
C GLY A 5 25.93 11.04 -41.99
N GLY A 6 24.74 10.44 -41.83
CA GLY A 6 23.87 10.09 -42.95
C GLY A 6 22.97 11.21 -43.48
N ASP A 7 22.75 12.28 -42.69
CA ASP A 7 21.71 13.28 -42.98
C ASP A 7 22.18 14.41 -43.91
N THR A 8 23.47 14.72 -43.94
CA THR A 8 24.00 15.82 -44.77
C THR A 8 23.88 15.57 -46.27
N LEU A 9 23.95 14.31 -46.70
CA LEU A 9 23.74 13.93 -48.11
C LEU A 9 22.26 13.88 -48.48
N ASN A 10 21.39 13.57 -47.51
CA ASN A 10 19.95 13.49 -47.74
C ASN A 10 19.32 14.89 -47.82
N SER A 11 19.89 15.88 -47.12
CA SER A 11 19.53 17.29 -47.26
C SER A 11 20.00 17.90 -48.58
N LEU A 12 21.17 17.50 -49.09
CA LEU A 12 21.70 17.96 -50.38
C LEU A 12 21.00 17.32 -51.60
N PHE A 13 20.59 16.06 -51.50
CA PHE A 13 19.92 15.33 -52.58
C PHE A 13 18.71 14.55 -52.05
N PRO A 14 17.53 15.18 -51.95
CA PRO A 14 16.35 14.52 -51.39
C PRO A 14 16.00 13.26 -52.19
N GLY A 15 15.83 12.14 -51.46
CA GLY A 15 15.47 10.83 -52.03
C GLY A 15 16.59 10.12 -52.79
N TYR A 16 17.86 10.54 -52.67
CA TYR A 16 18.96 9.86 -53.35
C TYR A 16 19.10 8.38 -52.94
N ARG A 17 18.80 8.06 -51.67
CA ARG A 17 18.82 6.69 -51.14
C ARG A 17 17.80 5.81 -51.86
N ASP A 18 16.58 6.31 -52.04
CA ASP A 18 15.52 5.58 -52.74
C ASP A 18 15.87 5.39 -54.22
N LYS A 19 16.52 6.38 -54.85
CA LYS A 19 17.01 6.28 -56.23
C LYS A 19 18.10 5.22 -56.38
N ILE A 20 19.04 5.13 -55.44
CA ILE A 20 20.06 4.07 -55.40
C ILE A 20 19.40 2.72 -55.14
N TRP A 21 18.46 2.66 -54.20
CA TRP A 21 17.71 1.44 -53.86
C TRP A 21 16.90 0.90 -55.04
N ALA A 22 16.23 1.77 -55.79
CA ALA A 22 15.46 1.42 -56.97
C ALA A 22 16.34 0.90 -58.11
N ARG A 23 17.60 1.37 -58.21
CA ARG A 23 18.56 0.92 -59.23
C ARG A 23 19.23 -0.42 -58.91
N LEU A 24 19.17 -0.89 -57.67
CA LEU A 24 19.75 -2.17 -57.26
C LEU A 24 18.94 -3.36 -57.78
N SER A 25 19.65 -4.40 -58.25
CA SER A 25 18.99 -5.64 -58.68
C SER A 25 18.21 -6.29 -57.52
N PRO A 26 17.11 -7.02 -57.80
CA PRO A 26 16.31 -7.67 -56.75
C PRO A 26 17.13 -8.60 -55.85
N GLN A 27 18.10 -9.31 -56.42
CA GLN A 27 18.98 -10.24 -55.69
C GLN A 27 19.86 -9.50 -54.67
N ILE A 28 20.46 -8.37 -55.07
CA ILE A 28 21.30 -7.57 -54.17
C ILE A 28 20.45 -6.97 -53.05
N ARG A 29 19.23 -6.48 -53.37
CA ARG A 29 18.30 -5.99 -52.35
C ARG A 29 17.95 -7.05 -51.33
N GLN A 30 17.60 -8.27 -51.78
CA GLN A 30 17.31 -9.39 -50.88
C GLN A 30 18.52 -9.76 -50.01
N TYR A 31 19.72 -9.79 -50.58
CA TYR A 31 20.94 -10.04 -49.82
C TYR A 31 21.18 -8.99 -48.74
N LEU A 32 21.05 -7.70 -49.07
CA LEU A 32 21.22 -6.61 -48.11
C LEU A 32 20.17 -6.67 -47.00
N ILE A 33 18.89 -6.86 -47.34
CA ILE A 33 17.81 -7.03 -46.35
C ILE A 33 18.13 -8.19 -45.40
N ARG A 34 18.51 -9.35 -45.94
CA ARG A 34 18.83 -10.53 -45.10
C ARG A 34 20.02 -10.27 -44.20
N ARG A 35 21.09 -9.67 -44.73
CA ARG A 35 22.29 -9.34 -43.96
C ARG A 35 21.97 -8.37 -42.83
N ASP A 36 21.22 -7.31 -43.13
CA ASP A 36 20.89 -6.27 -42.17
C ASP A 36 19.91 -6.80 -41.10
N ASN A 37 18.93 -7.63 -41.49
CA ASN A 37 18.06 -8.33 -40.55
C ASN A 37 18.83 -9.29 -39.64
N ALA A 38 19.74 -10.10 -40.19
CA ALA A 38 20.56 -11.01 -39.40
C ALA A 38 21.44 -10.26 -38.38
N GLY A 39 22.02 -9.13 -38.80
CA GLY A 39 22.79 -8.25 -37.90
C GLY A 39 21.93 -7.60 -36.82
N PHE A 40 20.70 -7.23 -37.15
CA PHE A 40 19.73 -6.72 -36.19
C PHE A 40 19.34 -7.80 -35.16
N GLU A 41 18.99 -9.00 -35.63
CA GLU A 41 18.63 -10.15 -34.77
C GLU A 41 19.77 -10.55 -33.84
N SER A 42 21.02 -10.62 -34.35
CA SER A 42 22.19 -10.93 -33.52
C SER A 42 22.43 -9.85 -32.45
N SER A 43 22.21 -8.58 -32.80
CA SER A 43 22.33 -7.47 -31.85
C SER A 43 21.25 -7.54 -30.77
N MET A 44 20.00 -7.83 -31.16
CA MET A 44 18.89 -8.01 -30.22
C MET A 44 19.09 -9.21 -29.29
N HIS A 45 19.61 -10.32 -29.81
CA HIS A 45 19.98 -11.47 -29.00
C HIS A 45 21.08 -11.10 -27.98
N THR A 46 22.13 -10.39 -28.42
CA THR A 46 23.20 -9.93 -27.53
C THR A 46 22.67 -9.03 -26.42
N LEU A 47 21.78 -8.08 -26.74
CA LEU A 47 21.13 -7.23 -25.75
C LEU A 47 20.28 -8.06 -24.76
N SER A 48 19.55 -9.05 -25.26
CA SER A 48 18.74 -9.95 -24.43
C SER A 48 19.60 -10.77 -23.46
N VAL A 49 20.77 -11.25 -23.90
CA VAL A 49 21.74 -11.96 -23.05
C VAL A 49 22.28 -11.03 -21.96
N VAL A 50 22.70 -9.82 -22.32
CA VAL A 50 23.19 -8.82 -21.35
C VAL A 50 22.10 -8.46 -20.33
N GLN A 51 20.86 -8.26 -20.80
CA GLN A 51 19.74 -7.95 -19.92
C GLN A 51 19.43 -9.12 -18.97
N ARG A 52 19.46 -10.35 -19.46
CA ARG A 52 19.33 -11.56 -18.61
C ARG A 52 20.43 -11.62 -17.55
N GLN A 53 21.68 -11.34 -17.90
CA GLN A 53 22.80 -11.30 -16.94
C GLN A 53 22.58 -10.23 -15.86
N LYS A 54 22.13 -9.03 -16.26
CA LYS A 54 21.78 -7.97 -15.31
C LYS A 54 20.67 -8.39 -14.35
N TYR A 55 19.61 -9.03 -14.85
CA TYR A 55 18.55 -9.56 -13.99
C TYR A 55 19.07 -10.63 -13.02
N ALA A 56 19.89 -11.56 -13.50
CA ALA A 56 20.48 -12.59 -12.64
C ALA A 56 21.32 -11.97 -11.51
N ALA A 57 22.18 -11.00 -11.83
CA ALA A 57 22.96 -10.27 -10.84
C ALA A 57 22.08 -9.50 -9.85
N PHE A 58 21.03 -8.81 -10.33
CA PHE A 58 20.08 -8.11 -9.48
C PHE A 58 19.43 -9.05 -8.45
N PHE A 59 18.95 -10.23 -8.89
CA PHE A 59 18.34 -11.18 -7.98
C PHE A 59 19.34 -11.71 -6.95
N GLN A 60 20.53 -12.10 -7.41
CA GLN A 60 21.57 -12.67 -6.55
C GLN A 60 22.07 -11.68 -5.49
N TYR A 61 22.34 -10.43 -5.87
CA TYR A 61 22.99 -9.46 -4.97
C TYR A 61 22.01 -8.58 -4.19
N LEU A 62 20.80 -8.35 -4.70
CA LEU A 62 19.84 -7.45 -4.07
C LEU A 62 18.58 -8.18 -3.60
N ALA A 63 17.90 -8.90 -4.49
CA ALA A 63 16.58 -9.44 -4.15
C ALA A 63 16.63 -10.62 -3.17
N ASP A 64 17.59 -11.54 -3.32
CA ASP A 64 17.71 -12.73 -2.48
C ASP A 64 18.10 -12.41 -1.03
N PRO A 65 19.08 -11.51 -0.76
CA PRO A 65 19.37 -11.06 0.61
C PRO A 65 18.22 -10.30 1.26
N LEU A 66 17.43 -9.56 0.47
CA LEU A 66 16.28 -8.80 0.94
C LEU A 66 14.97 -9.62 0.95
N ARG A 67 15.05 -10.93 0.66
CA ARG A 67 13.87 -11.79 0.63
C ARG A 67 13.26 -11.90 2.03
N PRO A 68 11.97 -11.55 2.22
CA PRO A 68 11.36 -11.62 3.55
C PRO A 68 11.30 -13.05 4.06
N SER A 69 11.46 -13.21 5.37
CA SER A 69 11.36 -14.52 6.01
C SER A 69 9.94 -15.08 5.91
N TYR A 70 9.83 -16.40 5.96
CA TYR A 70 8.54 -17.09 5.84
C TYR A 70 7.61 -16.86 7.04
N GLN A 71 8.16 -16.38 8.16
CA GLN A 71 7.45 -16.17 9.42
C GLN A 71 6.32 -15.15 9.27
N TYR A 72 6.53 -14.09 8.49
CA TYR A 72 5.59 -12.99 8.32
C TYR A 72 4.86 -13.03 6.97
N ARG A 73 4.76 -14.20 6.35
CA ARG A 73 3.97 -14.35 5.11
C ARG A 73 2.49 -14.12 5.38
N LYS A 74 1.75 -13.69 4.37
CA LYS A 74 0.29 -13.62 4.41
C LYS A 74 -0.28 -14.99 4.82
N PRO A 75 -1.03 -15.11 5.92
CA PRO A 75 -1.53 -16.40 6.43
C PRO A 75 -2.74 -16.94 5.64
N VAL A 76 -2.96 -16.45 4.43
CA VAL A 76 -4.14 -16.75 3.61
C VAL A 76 -3.70 -17.20 2.24
N VAL A 77 -4.32 -18.29 1.75
CA VAL A 77 -4.15 -18.79 0.40
C VAL A 77 -5.18 -18.15 -0.53
N ASP A 78 -4.81 -17.85 -1.77
CA ASP A 78 -5.74 -17.36 -2.79
C ASP A 78 -6.93 -18.31 -3.04
N TYR A 79 -8.13 -17.77 -3.25
CA TYR A 79 -9.36 -18.56 -3.39
C TYR A 79 -9.31 -19.50 -4.59
N LYS A 80 -8.69 -19.11 -5.72
CA LYS A 80 -8.55 -20.00 -6.88
C LYS A 80 -7.73 -21.24 -6.53
N ARG A 81 -6.66 -21.08 -5.76
CA ARG A 81 -5.88 -22.22 -5.24
C ARG A 81 -6.65 -23.05 -4.23
N GLN A 82 -7.53 -22.44 -3.44
CA GLN A 82 -8.39 -23.18 -2.52
C GLN A 82 -9.44 -24.00 -3.28
N VAL A 83 -10.04 -23.45 -4.34
CA VAL A 83 -11.02 -24.14 -5.20
C VAL A 83 -10.36 -25.33 -5.90
N THR A 84 -9.19 -25.16 -6.51
CA THR A 84 -8.48 -26.28 -7.16
C THR A 84 -8.06 -27.38 -6.19
N ARG A 85 -7.80 -27.03 -4.93
CA ARG A 85 -7.53 -28.00 -3.85
C ARG A 85 -8.80 -28.62 -3.24
N GLY A 86 -9.98 -28.11 -3.58
CA GLY A 86 -11.23 -28.51 -2.92
C GLY A 86 -11.35 -28.08 -1.46
N THR A 87 -10.55 -27.10 -1.01
CA THR A 87 -10.56 -26.58 0.38
C THR A 87 -11.35 -25.29 0.54
N TYR A 88 -11.89 -24.74 -0.56
CA TYR A 88 -12.65 -23.50 -0.53
C TYR A 88 -14.02 -23.73 0.12
N VAL A 89 -14.36 -22.92 1.12
CA VAL A 89 -15.66 -22.94 1.80
C VAL A 89 -16.31 -21.57 1.67
N GLN A 90 -17.57 -21.55 1.22
CA GLN A 90 -18.40 -20.34 1.10
C GLN A 90 -19.64 -20.50 1.98
N GLY A 91 -20.26 -19.37 2.39
CA GLY A 91 -21.61 -19.37 2.94
C GLY A 91 -21.74 -19.25 4.46
N ARG A 92 -20.65 -18.94 5.19
CA ARG A 92 -20.69 -18.70 6.64
C ARG A 92 -20.21 -17.28 6.98
N HIS A 93 -21.12 -16.31 6.89
CA HIS A 93 -20.83 -14.90 7.18
C HIS A 93 -20.75 -14.57 8.67
N LEU A 94 -21.38 -15.40 9.50
CA LEU A 94 -21.39 -15.28 10.96
C LEU A 94 -20.74 -16.54 11.53
N TYR A 95 -19.81 -16.35 12.46
CA TYR A 95 -19.24 -17.43 13.26
C TYR A 95 -19.67 -17.27 14.72
N LYS A 96 -19.76 -18.37 15.44
CA LYS A 96 -20.06 -18.39 16.87
C LYS A 96 -18.79 -18.73 17.64
N ALA A 97 -18.40 -17.89 18.59
CA ALA A 97 -17.15 -18.03 19.33
C ALA A 97 -17.19 -19.14 20.41
N ASP A 98 -18.37 -19.49 20.91
CA ASP A 98 -18.52 -20.26 22.16
C ASP A 98 -18.25 -21.78 22.06
N GLY A 99 -17.78 -22.29 20.92
CA GLY A 99 -17.50 -23.72 20.69
C GLY A 99 -18.72 -24.66 20.74
N LYS A 100 -19.84 -24.24 21.34
CA LYS A 100 -21.15 -24.89 21.23
C LYS A 100 -21.63 -24.68 19.80
N GLY A 101 -21.68 -25.77 19.03
CA GLY A 101 -21.98 -25.85 17.60
C GLY A 101 -23.04 -24.87 17.08
N ASP A 102 -23.02 -24.63 15.78
CA ASP A 102 -23.97 -23.70 15.17
C ASP A 102 -25.40 -24.10 15.54
N ARG A 103 -26.28 -23.12 15.77
CA ARG A 103 -27.68 -23.44 16.15
C ARG A 103 -28.42 -24.18 15.03
N LEU A 104 -27.94 -23.99 13.81
CA LEU A 104 -28.31 -24.71 12.60
C LEU A 104 -27.21 -25.70 12.19
N ASP A 105 -26.51 -26.26 13.17
CA ASP A 105 -25.62 -27.38 12.94
C ASP A 105 -26.46 -28.59 12.56
N MET A 106 -26.73 -28.68 11.25
CA MET A 106 -27.43 -29.79 10.62
C MET A 106 -26.69 -31.13 10.86
N SER A 107 -25.43 -31.10 11.31
CA SER A 107 -24.69 -32.32 11.67
C SER A 107 -25.09 -32.89 13.03
N ASN A 108 -25.72 -32.10 13.91
CA ASN A 108 -26.25 -32.61 15.17
C ASN A 108 -27.80 -32.60 15.20
N PRO A 109 -28.45 -33.73 14.85
CA PRO A 109 -29.91 -33.81 14.76
C PRO A 109 -30.64 -33.55 16.08
N SER A 110 -29.97 -33.66 17.24
CA SER A 110 -30.60 -33.37 18.53
C SER A 110 -30.87 -31.87 18.75
N ASN A 111 -30.08 -31.00 18.13
CA ASN A 111 -30.22 -29.54 18.25
C ASN A 111 -31.43 -28.99 17.47
N LEU A 112 -31.98 -29.76 16.54
CA LEU A 112 -33.18 -29.38 15.78
C LEU A 112 -34.44 -29.32 16.65
N TRP A 113 -34.54 -30.22 17.64
CA TRP A 113 -35.73 -30.33 18.49
C TRP A 113 -35.68 -29.40 19.69
N GLU A 114 -34.50 -29.25 20.32
CA GLU A 114 -34.32 -28.40 21.50
C GLU A 114 -33.11 -27.47 21.31
N PRO A 115 -33.26 -26.37 20.56
CA PRO A 115 -32.14 -25.49 20.23
C PRO A 115 -31.59 -24.69 21.42
N PHE A 116 -32.33 -24.64 22.53
CA PHE A 116 -31.98 -23.84 23.71
C PHE A 116 -32.15 -24.66 24.98
N THR A 117 -31.12 -24.63 25.83
CA THR A 117 -31.22 -25.16 27.19
C THR A 117 -32.34 -24.47 27.97
N PRO A 118 -32.99 -25.15 28.93
CA PRO A 118 -34.07 -24.54 29.72
C PRO A 118 -33.66 -23.22 30.39
N GLN A 119 -32.43 -23.14 30.89
CA GLN A 119 -31.88 -21.92 31.49
C GLN A 119 -31.75 -20.76 30.48
N GLU A 120 -31.26 -21.03 29.26
CA GLU A 120 -31.18 -20.03 28.20
C GLU A 120 -32.58 -19.57 27.76
N GLN A 121 -33.55 -20.49 27.72
CA GLN A 121 -34.94 -20.16 27.42
C GLN A 121 -35.53 -19.21 28.47
N GLU A 122 -35.29 -19.47 29.76
CA GLU A 122 -35.73 -18.58 30.83
C GLU A 122 -35.12 -17.18 30.70
N GLN A 123 -33.83 -17.08 30.39
CA GLN A 123 -33.18 -15.78 30.16
C GLN A 123 -33.77 -15.04 28.96
N ARG A 124 -34.04 -15.75 27.85
CA ARG A 124 -34.70 -15.16 26.67
C ARG A 124 -36.13 -14.71 26.99
N ARG A 125 -36.84 -15.44 27.84
CA ARG A 125 -38.18 -15.05 28.29
C ARG A 125 -38.15 -13.71 29.03
N LYS A 126 -37.09 -13.44 29.81
CA LYS A 126 -36.89 -12.15 30.49
C LYS A 126 -36.65 -11.00 29.50
N ASN A 127 -36.03 -11.27 28.35
CA ASN A 127 -35.64 -10.25 27.36
C ASN A 127 -36.59 -10.17 26.14
N LYS A 128 -37.86 -10.59 26.27
CA LYS A 128 -38.82 -10.59 25.15
C LYS A 128 -39.18 -9.20 24.65
N ALA A 129 -39.27 -8.24 25.56
CA ALA A 129 -39.59 -6.86 25.24
C ALA A 129 -38.36 -6.01 25.47
N LEU A 130 -38.06 -5.12 24.52
CA LEU A 130 -37.17 -4.00 24.76
C LEU A 130 -37.71 -3.26 25.98
N THR A 131 -36.96 -3.22 27.07
CA THR A 131 -37.40 -2.52 28.27
C THR A 131 -37.36 -1.02 27.97
N PHE A 132 -38.50 -0.45 27.56
CA PHE A 132 -38.62 0.98 27.25
C PHE A 132 -38.07 1.85 28.39
N ALA A 133 -38.24 1.44 29.65
CA ALA A 133 -37.65 2.12 30.79
C ALA A 133 -36.12 2.25 30.69
N VAL A 134 -35.40 1.17 30.34
CA VAL A 134 -33.93 1.21 30.17
C VAL A 134 -33.57 2.15 29.01
N PHE A 135 -34.30 2.09 27.91
CA PHE A 135 -34.09 3.00 26.78
C PHE A 135 -34.30 4.48 27.16
N PHE A 136 -35.37 4.79 27.87
CA PHE A 136 -35.66 6.15 28.37
C PHE A 136 -34.59 6.64 29.35
N PHE A 137 -34.18 5.81 30.31
CA PHE A 137 -33.14 6.19 31.26
C PHE A 137 -31.81 6.47 30.54
N VAL A 138 -31.39 5.61 29.61
CA VAL A 138 -30.15 5.83 28.85
C VAL A 138 -30.23 7.10 28.01
N ILE A 139 -31.34 7.35 27.31
CA ILE A 139 -31.50 8.55 26.46
C ILE A 139 -31.58 9.84 27.27
N LEU A 140 -32.18 9.82 28.46
CA LEU A 140 -32.28 11.01 29.29
C LEU A 140 -31.01 11.25 30.14
N SER A 141 -30.38 10.18 30.63
CA SER A 141 -29.18 10.28 31.46
C SER A 141 -27.91 10.57 30.66
N TRP A 142 -27.82 10.12 29.40
CA TRP A 142 -26.60 10.26 28.61
C TRP A 142 -26.29 11.71 28.20
N PRO A 143 -27.25 12.50 27.66
CA PRO A 143 -27.01 13.90 27.35
C PRO A 143 -26.79 14.74 28.60
N THR A 144 -27.48 14.44 29.71
CA THR A 144 -27.29 15.16 30.97
C THR A 144 -25.90 14.89 31.56
N PHE A 145 -25.41 13.66 31.49
CA PHE A 145 -24.04 13.30 31.85
C PHE A 145 -23.01 14.03 30.99
N ILE A 146 -23.15 13.98 29.64
CA ILE A 146 -22.24 14.70 28.73
C ILE A 146 -22.24 16.21 29.00
N CYS A 147 -23.42 16.81 29.15
CA CYS A 147 -23.55 18.24 29.44
C CYS A 147 -22.92 18.63 30.77
N HIS A 148 -23.00 17.77 31.79
CA HIS A 148 -22.38 18.04 33.08
C HIS A 148 -20.85 18.02 32.99
N PHE A 149 -20.28 17.00 32.34
CA PHE A 149 -18.84 16.88 32.15
C PHE A 149 -18.29 17.98 31.25
N ALA A 150 -18.92 18.25 30.11
CA ALA A 150 -18.49 19.33 29.21
C ALA A 150 -18.50 20.70 29.90
N ARG A 151 -19.54 21.02 30.70
CA ARG A 151 -19.60 22.29 31.45
C ARG A 151 -18.53 22.40 32.53
N ASN A 152 -18.20 21.32 33.21
CA ASN A 152 -17.14 21.34 34.23
C ASN A 152 -15.76 21.60 33.58
N ASP A 153 -15.51 21.03 32.40
CA ASP A 153 -14.26 21.26 31.67
C ASP A 153 -14.12 22.71 31.18
N TYR A 154 -15.20 23.32 30.67
CA TYR A 154 -15.22 24.75 30.34
C TYR A 154 -15.00 25.63 31.58
N PHE A 155 -15.55 25.25 32.73
CA PHE A 155 -15.37 26.00 33.97
C PHE A 155 -13.91 25.94 34.47
N ILE A 156 -13.28 24.77 34.40
CA ILE A 156 -11.86 24.60 34.77
C ILE A 156 -10.93 25.38 33.83
N LEU A 157 -11.22 25.38 32.52
CA LEU A 157 -10.45 26.16 31.54
C LEU A 157 -10.57 27.67 31.76
N CYS A 158 -11.78 28.19 32.02
CA CYS A 158 -11.96 29.61 32.34
C CYS A 158 -11.31 30.02 33.67
N GLN A 159 -11.25 29.11 34.66
CA GLN A 159 -10.58 29.38 35.93
C GLN A 159 -9.05 29.34 35.80
N ALA A 160 -8.50 28.53 34.90
CA ALA A 160 -7.07 28.47 34.61
C ALA A 160 -6.57 29.71 33.82
N GLU A 161 -7.33 30.19 32.84
CA GLU A 161 -6.99 31.42 32.10
C GLU A 161 -7.05 32.68 32.98
N GLY A 162 -7.96 32.72 33.95
CA GLY A 162 -8.05 33.81 34.93
C GLY A 162 -6.85 33.91 35.88
N GLN A 163 -6.08 32.84 36.08
CA GLN A 163 -4.87 32.85 36.92
C GLN A 163 -3.61 33.25 36.15
N HIS A 164 -3.55 33.00 34.84
CA HIS A 164 -2.40 33.39 34.01
C HIS A 164 -2.31 34.90 33.71
N GLN A 165 -3.43 35.63 33.76
CA GLN A 165 -3.39 37.09 33.54
C GLN A 165 -2.74 37.88 34.69
N HIS A 166 -2.49 37.27 35.85
CA HIS A 166 -1.85 37.97 36.97
C HIS A 166 -0.33 37.76 37.08
N GLN A 167 0.26 36.97 36.19
CA GLN A 167 1.71 36.72 36.12
C GLN A 167 2.22 36.98 34.70
N GLN A 168 2.02 38.19 34.19
CA GLN A 168 2.97 38.72 33.21
C GLN A 168 4.17 39.27 33.99
N PRO A 169 5.35 38.64 33.93
CA PRO A 169 6.57 39.31 34.38
C PRO A 169 6.75 40.57 33.54
N GLU A 170 7.12 41.67 34.19
CA GLU A 170 7.47 42.92 33.52
C GLU A 170 8.52 42.62 32.43
N PRO A 171 8.40 43.21 31.23
CA PRO A 171 9.41 43.04 30.20
C PRO A 171 10.71 43.71 30.67
N GLU A 172 11.67 42.89 31.10
CA GLU A 172 13.05 43.34 31.27
C GLU A 172 13.61 43.70 29.90
N GLY A 173 14.27 44.87 29.86
CA GLY A 173 14.66 45.62 28.67
C GLY A 173 15.28 44.80 27.54
N GLU A 174 14.85 45.13 26.33
CA GLU A 174 15.49 44.78 25.07
C GLU A 174 16.96 45.22 25.09
N VAL A 175 17.87 44.25 25.13
CA VAL A 175 19.28 44.44 24.77
C VAL A 175 19.37 44.17 23.28
N GLU A 176 19.56 45.24 22.51
CA GLU A 176 19.94 45.19 21.10
C GLU A 176 21.28 44.44 20.99
N ALA A 177 21.26 43.27 20.35
CA ALA A 177 22.45 42.57 19.91
C ALA A 177 22.42 42.48 18.38
N GLU A 178 23.02 43.49 17.75
CA GLU A 178 23.64 43.39 16.43
C GLU A 178 24.62 42.20 16.44
N GLY A 179 24.58 41.38 15.40
CA GLY A 179 25.44 40.22 15.28
C GLY A 179 25.26 39.50 13.95
N ASP A 180 25.77 40.13 12.89
CA ASP A 180 25.99 39.54 11.58
C ASP A 180 26.77 38.22 11.68
N GLY A 181 26.42 37.26 10.82
CA GLY A 181 27.11 35.98 10.74
C GLY A 181 26.63 35.12 9.59
N GLU A 182 26.90 35.58 8.36
CA GLU A 182 26.93 34.72 7.17
C GLU A 182 27.98 33.61 7.38
N GLY A 183 27.52 32.36 7.38
CA GLY A 183 28.37 31.17 7.41
C GLY A 183 27.95 30.24 6.28
N GLU A 184 28.51 30.46 5.09
CA GLU A 184 28.51 29.49 4.00
C GLU A 184 29.36 28.28 4.42
N GLY A 185 28.70 27.15 4.66
CA GLY A 185 29.33 25.86 4.89
C GLY A 185 29.15 24.96 3.68
N GLU A 186 30.06 25.06 2.72
CA GLU A 186 30.20 24.15 1.59
C GLU A 186 30.86 22.85 2.10
N GLY A 187 30.04 21.82 2.33
CA GLY A 187 30.49 20.50 2.78
C GLY A 187 30.50 19.50 1.63
N ASP A 188 31.65 19.36 0.96
CA ASP A 188 31.91 18.30 -0.01
C ASP A 188 32.27 17.00 0.73
N GLY A 189 31.25 16.17 0.96
CA GLY A 189 31.38 14.85 1.57
C GLY A 189 31.69 13.78 0.53
N SER A 190 32.98 13.60 0.25
CA SER A 190 33.51 12.41 -0.42
C SER A 190 33.61 11.27 0.59
N ASP A 191 32.57 10.44 0.68
CA ASP A 191 32.64 9.17 1.42
C ASP A 191 32.88 8.01 0.46
N GLU A 192 34.12 7.53 0.51
CA GLU A 192 34.58 6.24 0.04
C GLU A 192 33.69 5.11 0.60
N ARG A 193 33.25 4.21 -0.26
CA ARG A 193 32.70 2.91 0.16
C ARG A 193 33.73 1.81 -0.03
N PRO A 194 33.88 0.89 0.94
CA PRO A 194 34.64 -0.35 0.77
C PRO A 194 33.95 -1.34 -0.19
#